data_AF-A0A542E847-F1
#
_entry.id   AF-A0A542E847-F1
#
_cell.length_a   1.000
_cell.length_b   1.000
_cell.length_c   1.000
_cell.angle_alpha   90.00
_cell.angle_beta   90.00
_cell.angle_gamma   90.00
#
_symmetry.space_group_name_H-M   'P 1'
#
loop_
_entity.id
_entity.type
_entity.pdbx_description
1 polymer ?
#
loop_
_entity_poly.entity_id
_entity_poly.type
_entity_poly.pdbx_seq_one_letter_code
_entity_poly.pdbx_strand_id
1 'polypeptide(L)'
;MNPAARRLAMAYQACEVADLATVAVSLEDPTEIKQQAARVLAAAQQLVAAANGLESDDPPGDPLQRFAYEHPEEAAEDVAEWVSRRR
;
A
#
# COMPACT_ATOMS: atom_id res chain seq x y z
N MET A 1 -10.69 -16.58 2.58
CA MET A 1 -10.36 -15.76 1.38
C MET A 1 -9.20 -16.37 0.57
N ASN A 2 -9.10 -16.13 -0.74
CA ASN A 2 -7.96 -16.62 -1.56
C ASN A 2 -6.66 -15.97 -1.04
N PRO A 3 -5.65 -16.75 -0.60
CA PRO A 3 -4.41 -16.19 -0.06
C PRO A 3 -3.63 -15.34 -1.08
N ALA A 4 -3.96 -15.41 -2.38
CA ALA A 4 -3.43 -14.51 -3.40
C ALA A 4 -3.95 -13.07 -3.23
N ALA A 5 -5.26 -12.87 -3.00
CA ALA A 5 -5.87 -11.55 -2.87
C ALA A 5 -5.34 -10.77 -1.67
N ARG A 6 -5.09 -11.44 -0.54
CA ARG A 6 -4.48 -10.80 0.66
C ARG A 6 -3.06 -10.31 0.40
N ARG A 7 -2.25 -11.14 -0.26
CA ARG A 7 -0.86 -10.78 -0.61
C ARG A 7 -0.84 -9.60 -1.57
N LEU A 8 -1.83 -9.52 -2.44
CA LEU A 8 -1.98 -8.42 -3.38
C LEU A 8 -2.42 -7.12 -2.69
N ALA A 9 -3.35 -7.19 -1.75
CA ALA A 9 -3.71 -6.05 -0.90
C ALA A 9 -2.51 -5.49 -0.12
N MET A 10 -1.64 -6.37 0.40
CA MET A 10 -0.38 -5.95 1.01
C MET A 10 0.58 -5.33 0.00
N ALA A 11 0.67 -5.88 -1.21
CA ALA A 11 1.54 -5.33 -2.26
C ALA A 11 1.13 -3.90 -2.64
N TYR A 12 -0.17 -3.61 -2.71
CA TYR A 12 -0.68 -2.25 -2.90
C TYR A 12 -0.24 -1.28 -1.81
N GLN A 13 -0.42 -1.67 -0.55
CA GLN A 13 -0.05 -0.83 0.57
C GLN A 13 1.46 -0.57 0.60
N ALA A 14 2.27 -1.57 0.21
CA ALA A 14 3.71 -1.41 0.05
C ALA A 14 4.08 -0.44 -1.08
N CYS A 15 3.36 -0.50 -2.21
CA CYS A 15 3.53 0.43 -3.33
C CYS A 15 3.23 1.88 -2.88
N GLU A 16 2.13 2.10 -2.16
CA GLU A 16 1.75 3.41 -1.63
C GLU A 16 2.80 3.97 -0.66
N VAL A 17 3.30 3.14 0.27
CA VAL A 17 4.38 3.54 1.20
C VAL A 17 5.62 3.99 0.42
N ALA A 18 6.00 3.24 -0.61
CA ALA A 18 7.17 3.55 -1.43
C ALA A 18 6.98 4.82 -2.28
N ASP A 19 5.78 5.06 -2.82
CA ASP A 19 5.44 6.34 -3.48
C ASP A 19 5.56 7.52 -2.51
N LEU A 20 4.95 7.41 -1.33
CA LEU A 20 4.99 8.47 -0.33
C LEU A 20 6.41 8.75 0.15
N ALA A 21 7.25 7.71 0.32
CA ALA A 21 8.64 7.85 0.71
C ALA A 21 9.50 8.49 -0.40
N THR A 22 9.22 8.16 -1.66
CA THR A 22 9.88 8.77 -2.82
C THR A 22 9.60 10.27 -2.88
N VAL A 23 8.36 10.68 -2.63
CA VAL A 23 8.01 12.11 -2.54
C VAL A 23 8.76 12.76 -1.37
N ALA A 24 8.80 12.11 -0.20
CA ALA A 24 9.44 12.66 0.99
C ALA A 24 10.92 13.04 0.79
N VAL A 25 11.68 12.26 0.01
CA VAL A 25 13.11 12.53 -0.25
C VAL A 25 13.35 13.66 -1.25
N SER A 26 12.30 14.14 -1.94
CA SER A 26 12.38 15.27 -2.88
C SER A 26 11.97 16.61 -2.29
N LEU A 27 11.47 16.63 -1.04
CA LEU A 27 10.99 17.84 -0.38
C LEU A 27 12.13 18.57 0.35
N GLU A 28 12.09 19.90 0.30
CA GLU A 28 13.07 20.78 0.96
C GLU A 28 12.45 21.55 2.14
N ASP A 29 11.14 21.83 2.10
CA ASP A 29 10.46 22.54 3.19
C ASP A 29 10.25 21.62 4.42
N PRO A 30 10.77 21.99 5.61
CA PRO A 30 10.57 21.22 6.84
C PRO A 30 9.11 20.98 7.23
N THR A 31 8.18 21.86 6.84
CA THR A 31 6.76 21.68 7.14
C THR A 31 6.15 20.61 6.25
N GLU A 32 6.39 20.68 4.95
CA GLU A 32 6.00 19.65 3.99
C GLU A 32 6.62 18.28 4.30
N ILE A 33 7.91 18.24 4.66
CA ILE A 33 8.60 17.00 5.07
C ILE A 33 7.88 16.33 6.26
N LYS A 34 7.49 17.11 7.28
CA LYS A 34 6.78 16.55 8.45
C LYS A 34 5.41 15.99 8.08
N GLN A 35 4.65 16.70 7.25
CA GLN A 35 3.35 16.23 6.77
C GLN A 35 3.50 14.96 5.94
N GLN A 36 4.50 14.90 5.07
CA GLN A 36 4.77 13.73 4.25
C GLN A 36 5.26 12.54 5.08
N ALA A 37 6.12 12.76 6.06
CA ALA A 37 6.56 11.72 6.99
C ALA A 37 5.38 11.12 7.79
N ALA A 38 4.41 11.94 8.21
CA ALA A 38 3.20 11.45 8.85
C ALA A 38 2.35 10.56 7.92
N ARG A 39 2.26 10.90 6.63
CA ARG A 39 1.58 10.07 5.62
C ARG A 39 2.29 8.74 5.41
N VAL A 40 3.63 8.75 5.27
CA VAL A 40 4.44 7.52 5.16
C VAL A 40 4.23 6.63 6.38
N LEU A 41 4.26 7.21 7.59
CA LEU A 41 4.03 6.45 8.82
C LEU A 41 2.63 5.84 8.87
N ALA A 42 1.59 6.61 8.52
CA ALA A 42 0.21 6.10 8.49
C ALA A 42 0.05 4.95 7.49
N ALA A 43 0.59 5.08 6.28
CA ALA A 43 0.55 4.01 5.27
C ALA A 43 1.35 2.77 5.72
N ALA A 44 2.49 2.95 6.40
CA ALA A 44 3.27 1.85 6.95
C ALA A 44 2.53 1.11 8.08
N GLN A 45 1.80 1.83 8.93
CA GLN A 45 0.94 1.23 9.95
C GLN A 45 -0.18 0.40 9.32
N GLN A 46 -0.80 0.89 8.24
CA GLN A 46 -1.80 0.12 7.48
C GLN A 46 -1.20 -1.14 6.84
N LEU A 47 0.03 -1.08 6.33
CA LEU A 47 0.73 -2.24 5.79
C LEU A 47 0.97 -3.30 6.85
N VAL A 48 1.39 -2.90 8.05
CA VAL A 48 1.57 -3.80 9.19
C VAL A 48 0.24 -4.40 9.63
N ALA A 49 -0.84 -3.61 9.69
CA ALA A 49 -2.18 -4.12 9.99
C ALA A 49 -2.65 -5.15 8.95
N ALA A 50 -2.44 -4.88 7.66
CA ALA A 50 -2.75 -5.80 6.57
C ALA A 50 -1.96 -7.12 6.71
N ALA A 51 -0.66 -7.02 7.03
CA ALA A 51 0.20 -8.18 7.24
C ALA A 51 -0.29 -9.04 8.41
N ASN A 52 -0.65 -8.42 9.53
CA ASN A 52 -1.19 -9.13 10.69
C ASN A 52 -2.58 -9.73 10.42
N GLY A 53 -3.35 -9.15 9.49
CA GLY A 53 -4.65 -9.63 9.05
C GLY A 53 -4.62 -10.76 8.01
N LEU A 54 -3.43 -11.21 7.55
CA LEU A 54 -3.28 -12.23 6.51
C LEU A 54 -3.99 -13.56 6.81
N GLU A 55 -4.13 -13.89 8.09
CA GLU A 55 -4.78 -15.12 8.56
C GLU A 55 -6.27 -14.91 8.86
N SER A 56 -6.75 -13.66 8.86
CA SER A 56 -8.16 -13.34 9.06
C SER A 56 -8.98 -13.62 7.80
N ASP A 57 -10.20 -14.11 7.99
CA ASP A 57 -11.19 -14.27 6.93
C ASP A 57 -12.11 -13.05 6.77
N ASP A 58 -11.96 -12.04 7.63
CA ASP A 58 -12.72 -10.79 7.50
C ASP A 58 -12.25 -9.99 6.28
N PRO A 59 -13.18 -9.37 5.54
CA PRO A 59 -12.82 -8.46 4.46
C PRO A 59 -12.08 -7.24 5.03
N PRO A 60 -11.05 -6.73 4.35
CA PRO A 60 -10.29 -5.59 4.83
C PRO A 60 -11.17 -4.35 4.98
N GLY A 61 -10.90 -3.59 6.05
CA GLY A 61 -11.57 -2.34 6.38
C GLY A 61 -11.12 -1.16 5.51
N ASP A 62 -9.83 -1.16 5.15
CA ASP A 62 -9.16 -0.12 4.38
C ASP A 62 -9.62 -0.13 2.89
N PRO A 63 -9.87 1.04 2.27
CA PRO A 63 -10.34 1.11 0.89
C PRO A 63 -9.39 0.52 -0.16
N LEU A 64 -8.06 0.70 -0.03
CA LEU A 64 -7.09 0.16 -0.99
C LEU A 64 -7.02 -1.36 -0.89
N GLN A 65 -7.00 -1.87 0.35
CA GLN A 65 -7.05 -3.31 0.58
C GLN A 65 -8.38 -3.92 0.13
N ARG A 66 -9.49 -3.20 0.29
CA ARG A 66 -10.81 -3.63 -0.21
C ARG A 66 -10.85 -3.68 -1.73
N PHE A 67 -10.24 -2.72 -2.42
CA PHE A 67 -10.10 -2.77 -3.88
C PHE A 67 -9.37 -4.05 -4.32
N ALA A 68 -8.19 -4.33 -3.77
CA ALA A 68 -7.44 -5.54 -4.11
C ALA A 68 -8.15 -6.85 -3.70
N TYR A 69 -9.04 -6.78 -2.69
CA TYR A 69 -9.90 -7.89 -2.29
C TYR A 69 -11.03 -8.16 -3.29
N GLU A 70 -11.69 -7.11 -3.77
CA GLU A 70 -12.84 -7.18 -4.68
C GLU A 70 -12.42 -7.37 -6.15
N HIS A 71 -11.25 -6.87 -6.53
CA HIS A 71 -10.73 -6.81 -7.91
C HIS A 71 -9.29 -7.34 -8.01
N PRO A 72 -9.02 -8.63 -7.70
CA PRO A 72 -7.66 -9.14 -7.60
C PRO A 72 -6.89 -9.19 -8.93
N GLU A 73 -7.55 -9.33 -10.08
CA GLU A 73 -6.89 -9.30 -11.38
C GLU A 73 -6.41 -7.89 -11.74
N GLU A 74 -7.30 -6.90 -11.63
CA GLU A 74 -6.97 -5.47 -11.86
C GLU A 74 -5.85 -5.02 -10.92
N ALA A 75 -5.93 -5.45 -9.66
CA ALA A 75 -4.91 -5.16 -8.69
C ALA A 75 -3.54 -5.79 -9.05
N ALA A 76 -3.51 -6.98 -9.65
CA ALA A 76 -2.25 -7.60 -10.07
C ALA A 76 -1.61 -6.81 -11.22
N GLU A 77 -2.42 -6.29 -12.14
CA GLU A 77 -1.98 -5.48 -13.27
C GLU A 77 -1.38 -4.15 -12.80
N ASP A 78 -2.05 -3.43 -11.91
CA ASP A 78 -1.57 -2.17 -11.34
C ASP A 78 -0.23 -2.33 -10.60
N VAL A 79 -0.08 -3.39 -9.79
CA VAL A 79 1.20 -3.67 -9.11
C VAL A 79 2.29 -4.00 -10.14
N ALA A 80 1.98 -4.78 -11.17
CA ALA A 80 2.93 -5.08 -12.23
C ALA A 80 3.37 -3.82 -12.98
N GLU A 81 2.43 -2.92 -13.29
CA GLU A 81 2.72 -1.63 -13.91
C GLU A 81 3.57 -0.73 -12.99
N TRP A 82 3.23 -0.66 -11.71
CA TRP A 82 3.98 0.10 -10.72
C TRP A 82 5.45 -0.35 -10.65
N VAL A 83 5.69 -1.67 -10.70
CA VAL A 83 7.03 -2.25 -10.72
C VAL A 83 7.74 -1.93 -12.04
N SER A 84 7.05 -2.01 -13.17
CA SER A 84 7.67 -1.74 -14.48
C SER A 84 8.10 -0.29 -14.64
N ARG A 85 7.35 0.67 -14.05
CA ARG A 85 7.69 2.10 -14.08
C ARG A 85 8.94 2.46 -13.24
N ARG A 86 9.40 1.55 -12.37
CA ARG A 86 10.55 1.75 -11.46
C ARG A 86 11.81 1.00 -11.84
N ARG A 87 11.77 0.27 -12.94
CA ARG A 87 12.88 -0.50 -13.47
C ARG A 87 13.65 0.31 -14.52
#